data_AF-A0A8I1ZVT1-F1
#
_entry.id   AF-A0A8I1ZVT1-F1
#
_cell.length_a   1.000
_cell.length_b   1.000
_cell.length_c   1.000
_cell.angle_alpha   90.00
_cell.angle_beta   90.00
_cell.angle_gamma   90.00
#
_symmetry.space_group_name_H-M   'P 1'
#
loop_
_entity.id
_entity.type
_entity.pdbx_description
1 polymer ?
#
loop_
_entity_poly.entity_id
_entity_poly.type
_entity_poly.pdbx_seq_one_letter_code
_entity_poly.pdbx_strand_id
1 'polypeptide(L)'
;MMWSWKLIYEDETFNLFCDIDNVAGSEEFDNGIFPSADCYRPLPEKIVLWVSIGIKDKSVLKDYVERRKQSGLSFEGYNDFSHTLGVVEFDAENRLYRVIPAVDLDTRDQQLGTSSLLDGKKASLLKGIKSDWSKIESPRTSKAIKSLYHFFYTPASLSA
;
A
#
# COMPACT_ATOMS: atom_id res chain seq x y z
N MET A 1 5.76 9.39 17.72
CA MET A 1 4.44 8.91 17.24
C MET A 1 4.65 7.47 16.82
N MET A 2 3.88 6.53 17.34
CA MET A 2 4.07 5.10 17.11
C MET A 2 3.06 4.67 16.04
N TRP A 3 3.52 4.14 14.90
CA TRP A 3 2.65 3.62 13.86
C TRP A 3 1.90 2.38 14.37
N SER A 4 0.60 2.29 14.10
CA SER A 4 -0.25 1.18 14.53
C SER A 4 -0.47 0.23 13.36
N TRP A 5 0.58 -0.51 13.01
CA TRP A 5 0.57 -1.42 11.87
C TRP A 5 -0.34 -2.63 12.12
N LYS A 6 -1.46 -2.69 11.42
CA LYS A 6 -2.34 -3.86 11.38
C LYS A 6 -2.10 -4.67 10.13
N LEU A 7 -1.90 -5.98 10.27
CA LEU A 7 -1.85 -6.89 9.14
C LEU A 7 -3.23 -6.95 8.47
N ILE A 8 -3.30 -6.57 7.19
CA ILE A 8 -4.54 -6.57 6.40
C ILE A 8 -4.59 -7.78 5.49
N TYR A 9 -3.44 -8.20 4.97
CA TYR A 9 -3.36 -9.33 4.05
C TYR A 9 -1.97 -9.96 4.08
N GLU A 10 -1.95 -11.28 3.89
CA GLU A 10 -0.74 -12.06 3.71
C GLU A 10 -0.99 -13.19 2.72
N ASP A 11 -0.04 -13.41 1.82
CA ASP A 11 0.08 -14.65 1.05
C ASP A 11 1.54 -15.11 0.96
N GLU A 12 1.83 -16.01 0.00
CA GLU A 12 3.19 -16.52 -0.24
C GLU A 12 4.12 -15.46 -0.85
N THR A 13 3.57 -14.44 -1.51
CA THR A 13 4.34 -13.43 -2.24
C THR A 13 4.68 -12.23 -1.36
N PHE A 14 3.71 -11.68 -0.63
CA PHE A 14 3.92 -10.48 0.18
C PHE A 14 2.94 -10.40 1.35
N ASN A 15 3.24 -9.50 2.29
CA ASN A 15 2.32 -9.04 3.32
C ASN A 15 2.01 -7.55 3.13
N LEU A 16 0.82 -7.15 3.56
CA LEU A 16 0.36 -5.77 3.53
C LEU A 16 -0.13 -5.39 4.93
N PHE A 17 0.54 -4.41 5.51
CA PHE A 17 0.14 -3.76 6.75
C PHE A 17 -0.44 -2.39 6.43
N CYS A 18 -1.39 -1.94 7.25
CA CYS A 18 -1.95 -0.59 7.21
C CYS A 18 -1.79 0.06 8.57
N ASP A 19 -1.43 1.34 8.59
CA ASP A 19 -1.56 2.15 9.80
C ASP A 19 -3.01 2.60 9.89
N ILE A 20 -3.79 1.97 10.78
CA ILE A 20 -5.23 2.20 10.88
C ILE A 20 -5.56 3.47 11.69
N ASP A 21 -4.59 4.00 12.43
CA ASP A 21 -4.79 5.19 13.26
C ASP A 21 -4.57 6.47 12.44
N ASN A 22 -3.81 6.38 11.35
CA ASN A 22 -3.44 7.49 10.47
C ASN A 22 -4.13 7.41 9.11
N VAL A 23 -5.46 7.51 9.12
CA VAL A 23 -6.30 7.65 7.90
C VAL A 23 -6.57 9.13 7.66
N ALA A 24 -6.37 9.58 6.42
CA ALA A 24 -6.63 10.97 6.03
C ALA A 24 -7.67 11.02 4.91
N GLY A 25 -8.64 11.93 5.01
CA GLY A 25 -9.48 12.30 3.89
C GLY A 25 -8.69 13.10 2.86
N SER A 26 -8.82 12.77 1.57
CA SER A 26 -8.09 13.51 0.52
C SER A 26 -8.59 14.95 0.33
N GLU A 27 -9.78 15.26 0.87
CA GLU A 27 -10.40 16.59 0.86
C GLU A 27 -10.07 17.40 2.13
N GLU A 28 -9.33 16.85 3.08
CA GLU A 28 -9.10 17.44 4.40
C GLU A 28 -8.03 18.55 4.44
N PHE A 29 -7.49 18.94 3.27
CA PHE A 29 -6.58 20.08 3.16
C PHE A 29 -7.26 21.43 3.47
N ASP A 30 -8.59 21.52 3.40
CA ASP A 30 -9.29 22.77 3.68
C ASP A 30 -9.53 23.02 5.18
N ASN A 31 -9.58 21.96 6.02
CA ASN A 31 -9.99 22.08 7.43
C ASN A 31 -9.04 21.44 8.46
N GLY A 32 -8.04 20.65 8.04
CA GLY A 32 -6.98 20.14 8.92
C GLY A 32 -7.42 19.14 9.99
N ILE A 33 -8.55 18.44 9.80
CA ILE A 33 -9.06 17.42 10.73
C ILE A 33 -8.94 16.06 10.06
N PHE A 34 -8.12 15.17 10.64
CA PHE A 34 -7.94 13.79 10.20
C PHE A 34 -8.83 12.83 11.03
N PRO A 35 -9.79 12.12 10.42
CA PRO A 35 -10.61 11.13 11.12
C PRO A 35 -9.79 9.87 11.35
N SER A 36 -9.54 9.53 12.62
CA SER A 36 -9.04 8.19 12.95
C SER A 36 -10.14 7.16 12.78
N ALA A 37 -9.78 5.91 12.45
CA ALA A 37 -10.73 4.81 12.31
C ALA A 37 -11.54 4.51 13.59
N ASP A 38 -11.07 4.99 14.75
CA ASP A 38 -11.73 4.87 16.05
C ASP A 38 -12.83 5.91 16.30
N CYS A 39 -12.97 6.91 15.42
CA CYS A 39 -14.06 7.87 15.51
C CYS A 39 -15.25 7.32 14.73
N TYR A 40 -16.40 7.11 15.39
CA TYR A 40 -17.71 6.74 14.82
C TYR A 40 -18.29 7.71 13.75
N ARG A 41 -17.43 8.49 13.08
CA ARG A 41 -17.75 9.33 11.94
C ARG A 41 -17.68 8.51 10.66
N PRO A 42 -18.58 8.75 9.70
CA PRO A 42 -18.43 8.16 8.38
C PRO A 42 -17.09 8.59 7.78
N LEU A 43 -16.34 7.64 7.22
CA LEU A 43 -15.13 7.95 6.49
C LEU A 43 -15.46 8.83 5.27
N PRO A 44 -14.59 9.78 4.90
CA PRO A 44 -14.72 10.52 3.66
C PRO A 44 -14.81 9.60 2.45
N GLU A 45 -15.42 10.06 1.36
CA GLU A 45 -15.51 9.27 0.12
C GLU A 45 -14.13 8.98 -0.49
N LYS A 46 -13.15 9.84 -0.23
CA LYS A 46 -11.78 9.65 -0.67
C LYS A 46 -10.85 9.69 0.52
N ILE A 47 -10.10 8.60 0.71
CA ILE A 47 -9.14 8.47 1.79
C ILE A 47 -7.76 8.11 1.28
N VAL A 48 -6.75 8.47 2.06
CA VAL A 48 -5.34 8.11 1.92
C VAL A 48 -4.93 7.32 3.15
N LEU A 49 -4.29 6.18 2.92
CA LEU A 49 -3.88 5.22 3.94
C LEU A 49 -2.38 4.97 3.85
N TRP A 50 -1.69 4.97 4.98
CA TRP A 50 -0.30 4.51 5.03
C TRP A 50 -0.25 2.99 5.04
N VAL A 51 0.60 2.43 4.17
CA VAL A 51 0.81 0.98 4.08
C VAL A 51 2.27 0.62 4.09
N SER A 52 2.55 -0.56 4.67
CA SER A 52 3.85 -1.22 4.57
C SER A 52 3.69 -2.53 3.80
N ILE A 53 4.53 -2.73 2.80
CA ILE A 53 4.52 -3.88 1.90
C ILE A 53 5.83 -4.65 2.08
N GLY A 54 5.78 -5.80 2.73
CA GLY A 54 6.93 -6.71 2.86
C GLY A 54 6.89 -7.80 1.79
N ILE A 55 7.95 -7.92 1.00
CA ILE A 55 8.08 -8.99 -0.02
C ILE A 55 8.59 -10.26 0.66
N LYS A 56 7.78 -11.31 0.67
CA LYS A 56 8.12 -12.62 1.27
C LYS A 56 8.81 -13.54 0.27
N ASP A 57 8.37 -13.52 -0.99
CA ASP A 57 8.95 -14.34 -2.03
C ASP A 57 10.33 -13.80 -2.45
N LYS A 58 11.37 -14.56 -2.11
CA LYS A 58 12.77 -14.23 -2.44
C LYS A 58 13.02 -14.10 -3.94
N SER A 59 12.25 -14.80 -4.78
CA SER A 59 12.36 -14.68 -6.23
C SER A 59 11.86 -13.32 -6.70
N VAL A 60 10.73 -12.84 -6.14
CA VAL A 60 10.19 -11.50 -6.42
C VAL A 60 11.12 -10.42 -5.90
N LEU A 61 11.71 -10.58 -4.72
CA LEU A 61 12.71 -9.64 -4.21
C LEU A 61 13.96 -9.59 -5.10
N LYS A 62 14.45 -10.74 -5.56
CA LYS A 62 15.57 -10.81 -6.50
C LYS A 62 15.25 -10.08 -7.81
N ASP A 63 14.08 -10.32 -8.37
CA ASP A 63 13.61 -9.65 -9.59
C ASP A 63 13.45 -8.14 -9.37
N TYR A 64 13.04 -7.72 -8.17
CA TYR A 64 12.97 -6.31 -7.80
C TYR A 64 14.34 -5.64 -7.81
N VAL A 65 15.32 -6.22 -7.11
CA VAL A 65 16.69 -5.70 -7.05
C VAL A 65 17.34 -5.66 -8.44
N GLU A 66 17.14 -6.71 -9.24
CA GLU A 66 17.68 -6.76 -10.60
C GLU A 66 17.05 -5.69 -11.50
N ARG A 67 15.74 -5.42 -11.38
CA ARG A 67 15.11 -4.32 -12.11
C ARG A 67 15.66 -2.95 -11.71
N ARG A 68 15.90 -2.72 -10.42
CA ARG A 68 16.51 -1.47 -9.93
C ARG A 68 17.88 -1.26 -10.57
N LYS A 69 18.72 -2.30 -10.56
CA LYS A 69 20.04 -2.29 -11.19
C LYS A 69 19.96 -1.98 -12.69
N GLN A 70 19.07 -2.62 -13.42
CA GLN A 70 18.86 -2.38 -14.86
C GLN A 70 18.37 -0.97 -15.17
N SER A 71 17.62 -0.35 -14.25
CA SER A 71 17.13 1.02 -14.38
C SER A 71 18.13 2.08 -13.90
N GLY A 72 19.36 1.68 -13.52
CA GLY A 72 20.38 2.60 -13.01
C GLY A 72 20.09 3.19 -11.63
N LEU A 73 19.13 2.60 -10.89
CA LEU A 73 18.82 3.00 -9.52
C LEU A 73 19.81 2.36 -8.54
N SER A 74 20.07 3.03 -7.42
CA SER A 74 20.87 2.42 -6.35
C SER A 74 20.20 1.13 -5.85
N PHE A 75 21.04 0.12 -5.68
CA PHE A 75 20.72 -1.21 -5.14
C PHE A 75 21.60 -1.54 -3.92
N GLU A 76 22.38 -0.59 -3.44
CA GLU A 76 23.23 -0.76 -2.25
C GLU A 76 22.34 -1.00 -1.01
N GLY A 77 22.75 -1.92 -0.14
CA GLY A 77 22.01 -2.26 1.09
C GLY A 77 20.74 -3.10 0.89
N TYR A 78 20.29 -3.37 -0.35
CA TYR A 78 19.07 -4.14 -0.62
C TYR A 78 19.15 -5.63 -0.23
N ASN A 79 20.33 -6.13 0.16
CA ASN A 79 20.43 -7.44 0.81
C ASN A 79 19.70 -7.48 2.15
N ASP A 80 19.55 -6.32 2.81
CA ASP A 80 18.86 -6.15 4.09
C ASP A 80 17.48 -5.49 3.91
N PHE A 81 16.93 -5.50 2.69
CA PHE A 81 15.57 -5.01 2.41
C PHE A 81 14.55 -5.69 3.32
N SER A 82 13.70 -4.88 3.96
CA SER A 82 12.63 -5.34 4.84
C SER A 82 11.27 -5.12 4.20
N HIS A 83 10.94 -3.87 3.88
CA HIS A 83 9.64 -3.50 3.36
C HIS A 83 9.67 -2.18 2.60
N THR A 84 8.61 -1.95 1.85
CA THR A 84 8.33 -0.66 1.20
C THR A 84 7.22 0.04 1.96
N LEU A 85 7.48 1.27 2.40
CA LEU A 85 6.47 2.19 2.90
C LEU A 85 5.86 2.96 1.72
N GLY A 86 4.55 3.13 1.74
CA GLY A 86 3.83 3.90 0.74
C GLY A 86 2.44 4.29 1.20
N VAL A 87 1.66 4.80 0.25
CA VAL A 87 0.26 5.12 0.48
C VAL A 87 -0.66 4.37 -0.48
N VAL A 88 -1.85 4.06 -0.01
CA VAL A 88 -2.97 3.65 -0.86
C VAL A 88 -4.00 4.76 -0.81
N GLU A 89 -4.45 5.18 -1.98
CA GLU A 89 -5.58 6.09 -2.10
C GLU A 89 -6.79 5.31 -2.58
N PHE A 90 -7.94 5.63 -1.99
CA PHE A 90 -9.23 5.11 -2.41
C PHE A 90 -10.16 6.25 -2.78
N ASP A 91 -10.99 5.99 -3.79
CA ASP A 91 -12.14 6.80 -4.17
C ASP A 91 -13.35 5.85 -4.13
N ALA A 92 -14.16 5.97 -3.08
CA ALA A 92 -15.29 5.10 -2.81
C ALA A 92 -16.47 5.38 -3.74
N GLU A 93 -16.70 6.63 -4.13
CA GLU A 93 -17.73 7.03 -5.08
C GLU A 93 -17.52 6.31 -6.43
N ASN A 94 -16.29 6.39 -6.94
CA ASN A 94 -15.93 5.81 -8.24
C ASN A 94 -15.42 4.37 -8.13
N ARG A 95 -15.27 3.88 -6.90
CA ARG A 95 -14.74 2.55 -6.54
C ARG A 95 -13.38 2.29 -7.18
N LEU A 96 -12.49 3.27 -7.03
CA LEU A 96 -11.13 3.26 -7.56
C LEU A 96 -10.09 3.15 -6.45
N TYR A 97 -8.91 2.69 -6.82
CA TYR A 97 -7.71 2.74 -5.99
C TYR A 97 -6.49 3.10 -6.81
N ARG A 98 -5.45 3.59 -6.13
CA ARG A 98 -4.07 3.57 -6.61
C ARG A 98 -3.10 3.40 -5.44
N VAL A 99 -1.94 2.82 -5.70
CA VAL A 99 -0.88 2.62 -4.70
C VAL A 99 0.34 3.42 -5.11
N ILE A 100 0.88 4.19 -4.19
CA ILE A 100 2.06 5.04 -4.41
C ILE A 100 3.15 4.58 -3.45
N PRO A 101 4.05 3.70 -3.91
CA PRO A 101 5.25 3.32 -3.15
C PRO A 101 6.12 4.56 -2.97
N ALA A 102 6.60 4.80 -1.75
CA ALA A 102 7.41 5.97 -1.44
C ALA A 102 8.87 5.58 -1.21
N VAL A 103 9.13 4.78 -0.19
CA VAL A 103 10.49 4.51 0.30
C VAL A 103 10.67 3.03 0.64
N ASP A 104 11.82 2.49 0.31
CA ASP A 104 12.25 1.17 0.74
C ASP A 104 13.10 1.28 2.00
N LEU A 105 12.84 0.39 2.96
CA LEU A 105 13.47 0.39 4.28
C LEU A 105 14.22 -0.93 4.51
N ASP A 106 15.36 -0.84 5.19
CA ASP A 106 16.11 -1.99 5.66
C ASP A 106 15.49 -2.58 6.96
N THR A 107 16.06 -3.67 7.47
CA THR A 107 15.62 -4.32 8.72
C THR A 107 15.79 -3.47 9.99
N ARG A 108 16.43 -2.30 9.89
CA ARG A 108 16.64 -1.32 10.97
C ARG A 108 15.84 -0.03 10.73
N ASP A 109 14.87 -0.07 9.83
CA ASP A 109 14.05 1.06 9.39
C ASP A 109 14.86 2.23 8.80
N GLN A 110 16.04 1.94 8.22
CA GLN A 110 16.83 2.93 7.49
C GLN A 110 16.43 2.95 6.02
N GLN A 111 16.36 4.16 5.46
CA GLN A 111 16.04 4.36 4.05
C GLN A 111 17.13 3.82 3.13
N LEU A 112 16.75 2.86 2.28
CA LEU A 112 17.58 2.35 1.18
C LEU A 112 17.45 3.21 -0.08
N GLY A 113 16.25 3.76 -0.33
CA GLY A 113 16.00 4.64 -1.46
C GLY A 113 14.51 4.80 -1.80
N THR A 114 14.22 5.61 -2.81
CA THR A 114 12.86 5.72 -3.35
C THR A 114 12.43 4.40 -3.97
N SER A 115 11.21 3.96 -3.66
CA SER A 115 10.70 2.69 -4.13
C SER A 115 10.35 2.75 -5.63
N SER A 116 10.68 1.69 -6.36
CA SER A 116 10.31 1.50 -7.77
C SER A 116 9.45 0.25 -7.96
N LEU A 117 8.80 -0.21 -6.88
CA LEU A 117 8.08 -1.48 -6.80
C LEU A 117 6.95 -1.60 -7.82
N LEU A 118 6.31 -0.48 -8.16
CA LEU A 118 5.18 -0.38 -9.09
C LEU A 118 5.50 0.50 -10.31
N ASP A 119 6.77 0.60 -10.72
CA ASP A 119 7.15 1.36 -11.91
C ASP A 119 6.45 0.78 -13.17
N GLY A 120 5.46 1.52 -13.67
CA GLY A 120 4.50 1.10 -14.70
C GLY A 120 5.12 0.79 -16.08
N LYS A 121 6.43 0.95 -16.22
CA LYS A 121 7.20 0.63 -17.44
C LYS A 121 7.47 -0.86 -17.62
N LYS A 122 7.37 -1.68 -16.57
CA LYS A 122 7.62 -3.14 -16.62
C LYS A 122 6.45 -3.94 -16.03
N ALA A 123 6.38 -5.24 -16.31
CA ALA A 123 5.34 -6.13 -15.78
C ALA A 123 5.29 -6.07 -14.23
N SER A 124 4.14 -5.84 -13.60
CA SER A 124 4.07 -5.67 -12.14
C SER A 124 4.66 -6.88 -11.38
N LEU A 125 5.52 -6.60 -10.40
CA LEU A 125 6.06 -7.61 -9.46
C LEU A 125 4.99 -8.08 -8.48
N LEU A 126 4.07 -7.18 -8.12
CA LEU A 126 2.96 -7.47 -7.22
C LEU A 126 1.67 -7.53 -8.02
N LYS A 127 1.23 -8.75 -8.32
CA LYS A 127 0.06 -9.01 -9.17
C LYS A 127 -1.16 -8.26 -8.66
N GLY A 128 -1.76 -7.46 -9.55
CA GLY A 128 -3.00 -6.74 -9.27
C GLY A 128 -2.87 -5.51 -8.38
N ILE A 129 -1.65 -5.09 -8.03
CA ILE A 129 -1.39 -3.78 -7.42
C ILE A 129 -0.93 -2.82 -8.53
N LYS A 130 -1.44 -1.59 -8.52
CA LYS A 130 -1.25 -0.61 -9.59
C LYS A 130 -1.00 0.79 -9.03
N SER A 131 -0.15 1.54 -9.72
CA SER A 131 0.18 2.94 -9.43
C SER A 131 -0.80 3.94 -10.03
N ASP A 132 -1.54 3.56 -11.07
CA ASP A 132 -2.62 4.35 -11.66
C ASP A 132 -3.99 3.96 -11.13
N TRP A 133 -4.91 4.93 -11.15
CA TRP A 133 -6.31 4.74 -10.78
C TRP A 133 -6.93 3.55 -11.50
N SER A 134 -7.42 2.60 -10.70
CA SER A 134 -7.93 1.31 -11.18
C SER A 134 -9.15 0.88 -10.40
N LYS A 135 -10.06 0.14 -11.04
CA LYS A 135 -11.31 -0.32 -10.43
C LYS A 135 -11.07 -1.37 -9.36
N ILE A 136 -11.65 -1.18 -8.16
CA ILE A 136 -11.63 -2.14 -7.05
C ILE A 136 -12.21 -3.49 -7.49
N GLU A 137 -13.34 -3.48 -8.19
CA GLU A 137 -14.09 -4.68 -8.56
C GLU A 137 -13.45 -5.51 -9.68
N SER A 138 -12.43 -4.99 -10.34
CA SER A 138 -11.77 -5.71 -11.43
C SER A 138 -11.31 -7.10 -10.95
N PRO A 139 -11.49 -8.16 -11.76
CA PRO A 139 -10.99 -9.50 -11.43
C PRO A 139 -9.46 -9.52 -11.34
N ARG A 140 -8.79 -8.53 -11.93
CA ARG A 140 -7.32 -8.38 -11.91
C ARG A 140 -6.81 -7.62 -10.68
N THR A 141 -7.68 -6.98 -9.90
CA THR A 141 -7.28 -6.25 -8.69
C THR A 141 -6.88 -7.23 -7.60
N SER A 142 -5.75 -6.96 -6.94
CA SER A 142 -5.20 -7.80 -5.88
C SER A 142 -6.21 -8.01 -4.74
N LYS A 143 -6.23 -9.22 -4.19
CA LYS A 143 -7.03 -9.53 -2.99
C LYS A 143 -6.64 -8.63 -1.82
N ALA A 144 -5.36 -8.29 -1.68
CA ALA A 144 -4.88 -7.39 -0.64
C ALA A 144 -5.55 -6.00 -0.69
N ILE A 145 -5.66 -5.42 -1.89
CA ILE A 145 -6.32 -4.13 -2.12
C ILE A 145 -7.82 -4.23 -1.84
N LYS A 146 -8.47 -5.33 -2.27
CA LYS A 146 -9.89 -5.56 -1.99
C LYS A 146 -10.13 -5.70 -0.48
N SER A 147 -9.30 -6.46 0.23
CA SER A 147 -9.38 -6.60 1.69
C SER A 147 -9.20 -5.26 2.39
N LEU A 148 -8.21 -4.48 1.97
CA LEU A 148 -7.98 -3.13 2.51
C LEU A 148 -9.18 -2.21 2.26
N TYR A 149 -9.71 -2.19 1.04
CA TYR A 149 -10.90 -1.38 0.70
C TYR A 149 -12.12 -1.77 1.54
N HIS A 150 -12.40 -3.08 1.65
CA HIS A 150 -13.54 -3.56 2.43
C HIS A 150 -13.37 -3.34 3.93
N PHE A 151 -12.14 -3.32 4.45
CA PHE A 151 -11.87 -2.99 5.84
C PHE A 151 -12.38 -1.59 6.20
N PHE A 152 -12.28 -0.62 5.29
CA PHE A 152 -12.70 0.76 5.52
C PHE A 152 -14.13 1.05 5.04
N TYR A 153 -14.55 0.54 3.88
CA TYR A 153 -15.81 0.94 3.24
C TYR A 153 -16.95 -0.09 3.29
N THR A 154 -16.72 -1.29 3.84
CA THR A 154 -17.78 -2.27 4.03
C THR A 154 -18.06 -2.43 5.53
N PRO A 155 -19.30 -2.17 6.01
CA PRO A 155 -19.63 -2.43 7.40
C PRO A 155 -19.59 -3.93 7.70
N ALA A 156 -19.16 -4.28 8.91
CA ALA A 156 -19.16 -5.65 9.45
C ALA A 156 -20.56 -6.35 9.46
N SER A 157 -21.63 -5.64 9.07
CA SER A 157 -22.99 -6.17 8.99
C SER A 157 -23.35 -6.86 7.68
N LEU A 158 -22.41 -7.00 6.73
CA LEU A 158 -22.63 -7.73 5.46
C LEU A 158 -21.94 -9.11 5.42
N SER A 159 -21.39 -9.57 6.55
CA SER A 159 -20.85 -10.93 6.73
C SER A 159 -21.76 -11.80 7.62
N ALA A 160 -23.08 -11.67 7.48
CA ALA A 160 -24.08 -12.52 8.11
C ALA A 160 -24.69 -13.50 7.09
#